data_AF-A0A7S1MY45-F1
#
_entry.id   AF-A0A7S1MY45-F1
#
_cell.length_a   1.000
_cell.length_b   1.000
_cell.length_c   1.000
_cell.angle_alpha   90.00
_cell.angle_beta   90.00
_cell.angle_gamma   90.00
#
_symmetry.space_group_name_H-M   'P 1'
#
loop_
_entity.id
_entity.type
_entity.pdbx_description
1 polymer ?
#
loop_
_entity_poly.entity_id
_entity_poly.type
_entity_poly.pdbx_seq_one_letter_code
_entity_poly.pdbx_strand_id
1 'polypeptide(L)'
;ERAGFPVAYPILCAAFMSCGRLGLLRRGMSALTRHMESHEPTIPYEIAWVDNNSGAEALDVYREFQIERVSLYRANYGATHGMNSLLFGLCSRSRYALTLEEDWEWD
;
A
#
# COMPACT_ATOMS: atom_id res chain seq x y z
N GLU A 1 12.19 12.23 3.46
CA GLU A 1 10.87 12.84 3.63
C GLU A 1 10.21 12.92 2.27
N ARG A 2 9.04 12.28 2.08
CA ARG A 2 8.25 12.42 0.85
C ARG A 2 7.77 13.86 0.72
N ALA A 3 7.77 14.40 -0.49
CA ALA A 3 7.27 15.75 -0.74
C ALA A 3 5.80 15.86 -0.32
N GLY A 4 5.51 16.73 0.65
CA GLY A 4 4.14 17.06 1.04
C GLY A 4 3.49 17.93 -0.04
N PHE A 5 2.69 17.32 -0.93
CA PHE A 5 2.04 18.05 -2.01
C PHE A 5 0.74 18.75 -1.53
N PRO A 6 0.46 19.98 -1.99
CA PRO A 6 -0.71 20.76 -1.58
C PRO A 6 -2.02 20.37 -2.30
N VAL A 7 -2.10 19.17 -2.90
CA VAL A 7 -3.30 18.73 -3.62
C VAL A 7 -4.30 18.15 -2.63
N ALA A 8 -5.57 18.53 -2.74
CA ALA A 8 -6.63 18.08 -1.83
C ALA A 8 -6.74 16.54 -1.73
N TYR A 9 -6.29 15.80 -2.75
CA TYR A 9 -6.23 14.34 -2.79
C TYR A 9 -5.06 13.85 -3.67
N PRO A 10 -4.42 12.70 -3.36
CA PRO A 10 -3.38 12.11 -4.20
C PRO A 10 -3.92 11.73 -5.59
N ILE A 11 -3.06 11.77 -6.61
CA ILE A 11 -3.44 11.36 -7.97
C ILE A 11 -3.51 9.84 -8.05
N LEU A 12 -2.56 9.15 -7.43
CA LEU A 12 -2.39 7.71 -7.47
C LEU A 12 -2.45 7.10 -6.07
N CYS A 13 -3.30 6.09 -5.88
CA CYS A 13 -3.25 5.19 -4.73
C CYS A 13 -2.56 3.89 -5.12
N ALA A 14 -1.41 3.60 -4.52
CA ALA A 14 -0.77 2.30 -4.66
C ALA A 14 -1.29 1.36 -3.58
N ALA A 15 -2.04 0.35 -4.02
CA ALA A 15 -2.81 -0.55 -3.19
C ALA A 15 -2.11 -1.90 -3.05
N PHE A 16 -1.70 -2.23 -1.83
CA PHE A 16 -1.09 -3.51 -1.47
C PHE A 16 -2.02 -4.37 -0.62
N MET A 17 -1.92 -5.68 -0.80
CA MET A 17 -2.58 -6.66 0.05
C MET A 17 -1.57 -7.73 0.48
N SER A 18 -1.58 -8.10 1.75
CA SER A 18 -0.72 -9.15 2.31
C SER A 18 -1.47 -10.17 3.17
N CYS A 19 -0.88 -11.35 3.32
CA CYS A 19 -1.31 -12.37 4.27
C CYS A 19 -0.13 -13.28 4.67
N GLY A 20 0.63 -12.87 5.69
CA GLY A 20 1.73 -13.63 6.28
C GLY A 20 3.06 -13.56 5.53
N ARG A 21 3.14 -12.89 4.37
CA ARG A 21 4.37 -12.75 3.56
C ARG A 21 4.94 -11.33 3.59
N LEU A 22 5.03 -10.76 4.79
CA LEU A 22 5.43 -9.36 4.99
C LEU A 22 6.85 -9.03 4.50
N GLY A 23 7.73 -10.01 4.36
CA GLY A 23 9.04 -9.81 3.72
C GLY A 23 8.95 -9.40 2.25
N LEU A 24 7.98 -9.95 1.50
CA LEU A 24 7.75 -9.61 0.09
C LEU A 24 7.09 -8.22 0.00
N LEU A 25 6.10 -7.96 0.85
CA LEU A 25 5.47 -6.65 0.98
C LEU A 25 6.50 -5.52 1.19
N ARG A 26 7.46 -5.72 2.11
CA ARG A 26 8.54 -4.75 2.38
C ARG A 26 9.36 -4.45 1.13
N ARG A 27 9.71 -5.47 0.33
CA ARG A 27 10.43 -5.31 -0.94
C ARG A 27 9.58 -4.52 -1.93
N GLY A 28 8.35 -4.97 -2.17
CA GLY A 28 7.44 -4.33 -3.11
C GLY A 28 7.14 -2.86 -2.78
N MET A 29 6.91 -2.53 -1.50
CA MET A 29 6.71 -1.13 -1.08
C MET A 29 7.98 -0.28 -1.23
N SER A 30 9.16 -0.86 -0.94
CA SER A 30 10.44 -0.17 -1.09
C SER A 30 10.76 0.13 -2.56
N ALA A 31 10.51 -0.84 -3.45
CA ALA A 31 10.74 -0.67 -4.88
C ALA A 31 9.76 0.31 -5.50
N LEU A 32 8.47 0.24 -5.14
CA LEU A 32 7.49 1.24 -5.55
C LEU A 32 7.94 2.64 -5.10
N THR A 33 8.27 2.80 -3.82
CA THR A 33 8.68 4.11 -3.28
C THR A 33 9.88 4.66 -4.04
N ARG A 34 10.91 3.82 -4.25
CA ARG A 34 12.11 4.18 -5.02
C ARG A 34 11.78 4.55 -6.46
N HIS A 35 10.91 3.78 -7.12
CA HIS A 35 10.50 4.03 -8.49
C HIS A 35 9.78 5.38 -8.60
N MET A 36 8.77 5.61 -7.77
CA MET A 36 7.99 6.85 -7.77
C MET A 36 8.89 8.07 -7.49
N GLU A 37 9.79 7.97 -6.51
CA GLU A 37 10.67 9.07 -6.15
C GLU A 37 11.76 9.35 -7.19
N SER A 38 12.24 8.31 -7.90
CA SER A 38 13.33 8.46 -8.86
C SER A 38 12.87 8.78 -10.28
N HIS A 39 11.71 8.25 -10.70
CA HIS A 39 11.25 8.29 -12.08
C HIS A 39 9.96 9.09 -12.26
N GLU A 40 9.10 9.15 -11.24
CA GLU A 40 7.79 9.82 -11.31
C GLU A 40 7.60 10.91 -10.23
N PRO A 41 8.59 11.79 -9.96
CA PRO A 41 8.58 12.67 -8.78
C PRO A 41 7.49 13.74 -8.80
N THR A 42 6.83 13.95 -9.94
CA THR A 42 5.74 14.92 -10.12
C THR A 42 4.37 14.33 -9.90
N ILE A 43 4.24 13.01 -9.68
CA ILE A 43 2.98 12.32 -9.42
C ILE A 43 2.79 12.21 -7.90
N PRO A 44 1.85 12.95 -7.29
CA PRO A 44 1.50 12.78 -5.89
C PRO A 44 0.81 11.42 -5.72
N TYR A 45 1.38 10.57 -4.87
CA TYR A 45 0.87 9.24 -4.60
C TYR A 45 0.70 8.99 -3.10
N GLU A 46 -0.19 8.06 -2.77
CA GLU A 46 -0.35 7.48 -1.43
C GLU A 46 -0.16 5.96 -1.49
N ILE A 47 0.24 5.37 -0.37
CA ILE A 47 0.25 3.92 -0.17
C ILE A 47 -0.96 3.55 0.68
N ALA A 48 -1.77 2.65 0.14
CA ALA A 48 -2.82 1.97 0.86
C ALA A 48 -2.46 0.49 1.05
N TRP A 49 -2.69 -0.03 2.25
CA TRP A 49 -2.37 -1.41 2.59
C TRP A 49 -3.49 -2.09 3.37
N VAL A 50 -3.89 -3.27 2.92
CA VAL A 50 -4.72 -4.20 3.68
C VAL A 50 -3.90 -5.42 4.08
N ASP A 51 -3.84 -5.69 5.37
CA ASP A 51 -3.28 -6.92 5.90
C ASP A 51 -4.39 -7.89 6.32
N ASN A 52 -4.40 -9.08 5.73
CA ASN A 52 -5.33 -10.17 6.03
C ASN A 52 -4.74 -11.13 7.07
N ASN A 53 -4.47 -10.63 8.27
CA ASN A 53 -4.05 -11.42 9.44
C ASN A 53 -2.60 -11.96 9.42
N SER A 54 -1.63 -11.07 9.21
CA SER A 54 -0.20 -11.37 9.46
C SER A 54 0.21 -11.24 10.94
N GLY A 55 -0.73 -10.90 11.83
CA GLY A 55 -0.50 -10.85 13.27
C GLY A 55 0.29 -9.62 13.71
N ALA A 56 1.10 -9.76 14.76
CA ALA A 56 1.81 -8.64 15.39
C ALA A 56 2.84 -7.97 14.46
N GLU A 57 3.46 -8.74 13.56
CA GLU A 57 4.48 -8.24 12.63
C GLU A 57 3.92 -7.17 11.66
N ALA A 58 2.60 -7.19 11.40
CA ALA A 58 1.98 -6.17 10.55
C ALA A 58 2.10 -4.75 11.14
N LEU A 59 2.14 -4.64 12.48
CA LEU A 59 2.35 -3.36 13.16
C LEU A 59 3.78 -2.86 13.00
N ASP A 60 4.75 -3.75 12.86
CA ASP A 60 6.14 -3.39 12.65
C ASP A 60 6.32 -2.81 11.24
N VAL A 61 5.77 -3.47 10.21
CA VAL A 61 5.73 -2.94 8.83
C VAL A 61 5.05 -1.58 8.78
N TYR A 62 3.90 -1.42 9.46
CA TYR A 62 3.19 -0.14 9.48
C TYR A 62 4.03 1.01 10.07
N ARG A 63 4.92 0.72 11.03
CA ARG A 63 5.84 1.71 11.62
C ARG A 63 7.07 1.98 10.75
N GLU A 64 7.49 1.01 9.96
CA GLU A 64 8.65 1.12 9.06
C GLU A 64 8.36 2.00 7.84
N PHE A 65 7.12 1.97 7.32
CA PHE A 65 6.74 2.67 6.09
C PHE A 65 5.83 3.86 6.35
N GLN A 66 5.96 4.90 5.53
CA GLN A 66 4.95 5.96 5.45
C GLN A 66 3.74 5.44 4.68
N ILE A 67 2.82 4.80 5.40
CA ILE A 67 1.55 4.28 4.87
C ILE A 67 0.43 5.24 5.26
N GLU A 68 -0.18 5.87 4.27
CA GLU A 68 -1.21 6.89 4.47
C GLU A 68 -2.57 6.26 4.82
N ARG A 69 -2.84 5.04 4.34
CA ARG A 69 -4.10 4.31 4.56
C ARG A 69 -3.84 2.85 4.88
N VAL A 70 -4.34 2.36 6.01
CA VAL A 70 -4.12 0.97 6.41
C VAL A 70 -5.38 0.33 6.99
N SER A 71 -5.55 -0.98 6.76
CA SER A 71 -6.49 -1.82 7.52
C SER A 71 -5.82 -3.13 7.88
N LEU A 72 -5.66 -3.36 9.18
CA LEU A 72 -5.01 -4.56 9.74
C LEU A 72 -6.09 -5.48 10.31
N TYR A 73 -6.44 -6.53 9.57
CA TYR A 73 -7.45 -7.47 10.01
C TYR A 73 -6.89 -8.52 10.96
N ARG A 74 -7.71 -8.90 11.95
CA ARG A 74 -7.38 -9.95 12.93
C ARG A 74 -7.79 -11.36 12.47
N ALA A 75 -8.37 -11.46 11.28
CA ALA A 75 -8.78 -12.69 10.64
C ALA A 75 -8.60 -12.54 9.12
N ASN A 76 -8.41 -13.65 8.42
CA ASN A 76 -8.35 -13.64 6.97
C ASN A 76 -9.78 -13.61 6.39
N TYR A 77 -10.15 -12.49 5.77
CA TYR A 77 -11.46 -12.29 5.13
C TYR A 77 -11.46 -12.63 3.63
N GLY A 78 -10.33 -13.13 3.11
CA GLY A 78 -10.15 -13.49 1.70
C GLY A 78 -9.75 -12.31 0.81
N ALA A 79 -9.19 -12.66 -0.35
CA ALA A 79 -8.65 -11.70 -1.31
C ALA A 79 -9.71 -10.72 -1.84
N THR A 80 -10.92 -11.19 -2.14
CA THR A 80 -12.01 -10.32 -2.63
C THR A 80 -12.41 -9.26 -1.61
N HIS A 81 -12.46 -9.62 -0.32
CA HIS A 81 -12.73 -8.64 0.73
C HIS A 81 -11.62 -7.60 0.81
N GLY A 82 -10.35 -8.04 0.83
CA GLY A 82 -9.21 -7.14 0.86
C GLY A 82 -9.16 -6.18 -0.33
N MET A 83 -9.42 -6.69 -1.54
CA MET A 83 -9.46 -5.87 -2.75
C MET A 83 -10.60 -4.86 -2.74
N ASN A 84 -11.79 -5.26 -2.28
CA ASN A 84 -12.92 -4.33 -2.13
C ASN A 84 -12.60 -3.22 -1.13
N SER A 85 -11.99 -3.57 0.00
CA SER A 85 -11.57 -2.60 1.02
C SER A 85 -10.52 -1.62 0.49
N LEU A 86 -9.60 -2.06 -0.38
CA LEU A 86 -8.64 -1.19 -1.05
C LEU A 86 -9.33 -0.25 -2.04
N LEU A 87 -10.03 -0.81 -3.03
CA LEU A 87 -10.56 -0.04 -4.16
C LEU A 87 -11.72 0.89 -3.78
N PHE A 88 -12.67 0.39 -2.99
CA PHE A 88 -13.87 1.13 -2.63
C PHE A 88 -13.78 1.82 -1.25
N GLY A 89 -12.75 1.51 -0.47
CA GLY A 89 -12.49 2.11 0.84
C GLY A 89 -11.26 3.00 0.82
N LEU A 90 -10.09 2.40 0.96
CA LEU A 90 -8.84 3.12 1.23
C LEU A 90 -8.42 4.05 0.08
N CYS A 91 -8.55 3.60 -1.17
CA CYS A 91 -8.18 4.36 -2.37
C CYS A 91 -9.34 5.20 -2.95
N SER A 92 -10.50 5.24 -2.30
CA SER A 92 -11.73 5.84 -2.85
C SER A 92 -11.64 7.33 -3.20
N ARG A 93 -10.60 8.02 -2.70
CA ARG A 93 -10.36 9.45 -2.92
C ARG A 93 -9.33 9.74 -3.99
N SER A 94 -8.54 8.75 -4.38
CA SER A 94 -7.53 8.87 -5.41
C SER A 94 -8.17 8.79 -6.80
N ARG A 95 -7.60 9.51 -7.77
CA ARG A 95 -8.12 9.49 -9.16
C ARG A 95 -7.85 8.14 -9.85
N TYR A 96 -6.71 7.53 -9.53
CA TYR A 96 -6.30 6.23 -10.04
C TYR A 96 -5.91 5.32 -8.88
N ALA A 97 -6.17 4.02 -9.04
CA ALA A 97 -5.69 2.99 -8.13
C ALA A 97 -4.80 2.02 -8.90
N LEU A 98 -3.59 1.79 -8.39
CA LEU A 98 -2.66 0.77 -8.87
C LEU A 98 -2.65 -0.37 -7.88
N THR A 99 -3.21 -1.52 -8.25
CA THR A 99 -3.19 -2.72 -7.43
C THR A 99 -1.91 -3.49 -7.66
N LEU A 100 -1.16 -3.76 -6.60
CA LEU A 100 0.07 -4.54 -6.64
C LEU A 100 -0.06 -5.75 -5.71
N GLU A 101 0.29 -6.93 -6.20
CA GLU A 101 0.50 -8.09 -5.35
C GLU A 101 1.78 -7.89 -4.52
N GLU A 102 1.86 -8.46 -3.32
CA GLU A 102 3.02 -8.26 -2.43
C GLU A 102 4.34 -8.85 -3.01
N ASP A 103 4.26 -9.72 -4.01
CA ASP A 103 5.34 -10.45 -4.65
C ASP A 103 5.60 -10.04 -6.11
N TRP A 104 5.17 -8.85 -6.51
CA TRP A 104 5.37 -8.34 -7.88
C TRP A 104 6.85 -8.15 -8.25
N GLU A 105 7.72 -7.94 -7.26
CA GLU A 105 9.17 -7.88 -7.40
C GLU A 105 9.78 -9.10 -6.70
N TRP A 106 9.86 -10.21 -7.43
CA TRP A 106 10.33 -11.50 -6.90
C TRP A 106 11.81 -11.80 -7.20
N ASP A 107 12.44 -11.00 -8.08
CA ASP A 107 13.82 -11.18 -8.54
C ASP A 107 14.89 -10.78 -7.50
#